data_AF-A0A174S3K7-F1
#
_entry.id   AF-A0A174S3K7-F1
#
_cell.length_a   1.000
_cell.length_b   1.000
_cell.length_c   1.000
_cell.angle_alpha   90.00
_cell.angle_beta   90.00
_cell.angle_gamma   90.00
#
_symmetry.space_group_name_H-M   'P 1'
#
loop_
_entity.id
_entity.type
_entity.pdbx_description
1 polymer ?
#
loop_
_entity_poly.entity_id
_entity_poly.type
_entity_poly.pdbx_seq_one_letter_code
_entity_poly.pdbx_strand_id
1 'polypeptide(L)'
;MMKKYIGTKLVQATPAIRKGGKIYLPTDAIPKTMEPVEEGYKVVYEDGYESWSPKDVFEKAYHVADTPLDRMYIEYNELMDKHNKLVLFLGRKDAIEIAGENQVALMEVQKVQMHDYILTLKERIDLMKK
;
A
#
# COMPACT_ATOMS: atom_id res chain seq x y z
N MET A 1 13.62 -9.36 -23.84
CA MET A 1 13.97 -8.77 -22.52
C MET A 1 12.71 -8.65 -21.68
N MET A 2 12.80 -8.89 -20.37
CA MET A 2 11.68 -8.68 -19.43
C MET A 2 11.52 -7.18 -19.15
N LYS A 3 10.28 -6.70 -19.12
CA LYS A 3 9.94 -5.32 -18.74
C LYS A 3 9.23 -5.36 -17.37
N LYS A 4 9.46 -4.33 -16.55
CA LYS A 4 8.77 -4.14 -15.27
C LYS A 4 7.71 -3.07 -15.42
N TYR A 5 6.55 -3.29 -14.80
CA TYR A 5 5.40 -2.39 -14.84
C TYR A 5 4.92 -2.14 -13.42
N ILE A 6 4.49 -0.92 -13.12
CA ILE A 6 3.86 -0.53 -11.86
C ILE A 6 2.42 -0.17 -12.19
N GLY A 7 1.48 -0.62 -11.38
CA GLY A 7 0.07 -0.26 -11.50
C GLY A 7 -0.57 -0.13 -10.14
N THR A 8 -1.64 0.65 -10.06
CA THR A 8 -2.50 0.78 -8.89
C THR A 8 -3.79 0.01 -9.16
N LYS A 9 -4.29 -0.76 -8.19
CA LYS A 9 -5.53 -1.52 -8.32
C LYS A 9 -6.40 -1.32 -7.09
N LEU A 10 -7.69 -1.12 -7.31
CA LEU A 10 -8.72 -1.26 -6.27
C LEU A 10 -9.28 -2.68 -6.38
N VAL A 11 -9.40 -3.38 -5.26
CA VAL A 11 -9.91 -4.74 -5.19
C VAL A 11 -10.94 -4.85 -4.08
N GLN A 12 -11.87 -5.78 -4.22
CA GLN A 12 -12.68 -6.25 -3.11
C GLN A 12 -12.00 -7.46 -2.50
N ALA A 13 -12.01 -7.56 -1.17
CA ALA A 13 -11.41 -8.69 -0.50
C ALA A 13 -12.26 -9.16 0.67
N THR A 14 -12.29 -10.47 0.88
CA THR A 14 -12.95 -11.11 2.02
C THR A 14 -11.94 -12.02 2.70
N PRO A 15 -11.78 -11.96 4.04
CA PRO A 15 -10.96 -12.91 4.78
C PRO A 15 -11.36 -14.33 4.42
N ALA A 16 -10.39 -15.17 4.10
CA ALA A 16 -10.59 -16.54 3.67
C ALA A 16 -9.41 -17.42 4.08
N ILE A 17 -9.60 -18.72 4.11
CA ILE A 17 -8.49 -19.66 4.25
C ILE A 17 -8.28 -20.44 2.96
N ARG A 18 -7.04 -20.86 2.71
CA ARG A 18 -6.73 -21.87 1.70
C ARG A 18 -6.34 -23.18 2.39
N LYS A 19 -6.97 -24.28 1.99
CA LYS A 19 -6.70 -25.63 2.48
C LYS A 19 -6.83 -26.62 1.34
N GLY A 20 -5.82 -27.46 1.13
CA GLY A 20 -5.83 -28.44 0.01
C GLY A 20 -6.00 -27.80 -1.37
N GLY A 21 -5.48 -26.57 -1.55
CA GLY A 21 -5.62 -25.82 -2.81
C GLY A 21 -7.00 -25.19 -3.05
N LYS A 22 -7.96 -25.34 -2.13
CA LYS A 22 -9.29 -24.72 -2.21
C LYS A 22 -9.41 -23.55 -1.24
N ILE A 23 -10.15 -22.54 -1.66
CA ILE A 23 -10.45 -21.34 -0.86
C ILE A 23 -11.76 -21.58 -0.12
N TYR A 24 -11.80 -21.26 1.17
CA TYR A 24 -12.97 -21.35 2.02
C TYR A 24 -13.25 -19.99 2.66
N LEU A 25 -14.50 -19.54 2.54
CA LEU A 25 -15.02 -18.36 3.22
C LEU A 25 -15.36 -18.70 4.69
N PRO A 26 -15.51 -17.68 5.56
CA PRO A 26 -15.82 -17.91 6.98
C PRO A 26 -17.12 -18.68 7.23
N THR A 27 -18.05 -18.65 6.27
CA THR A 27 -19.34 -19.36 6.31
C THR A 27 -19.28 -20.79 5.79
N ASP A 28 -18.18 -21.21 5.18
CA ASP A 28 -18.08 -22.51 4.54
C ASP A 28 -17.78 -23.63 5.53
N ALA A 29 -18.28 -24.83 5.25
CA ALA A 29 -17.90 -26.03 5.99
C ALA A 29 -16.46 -26.45 5.64
N ILE A 30 -15.52 -26.21 6.56
CA ILE A 30 -14.11 -26.55 6.36
C ILE A 30 -13.90 -28.06 6.60
N PRO A 31 -13.32 -28.79 5.64
CA PRO A 31 -13.10 -30.23 5.79
C PRO A 31 -12.05 -30.53 6.87
N LYS A 32 -12.30 -31.56 7.67
CA LYS A 32 -11.40 -32.07 8.71
C LYS A 32 -10.30 -32.96 8.11
N THR A 33 -9.45 -32.39 7.26
CA THR A 33 -8.24 -33.03 6.72
C THR A 33 -6.98 -32.54 7.45
N MET A 34 -5.87 -33.28 7.30
CA MET A 34 -4.55 -32.94 7.86
C MET A 34 -3.79 -31.90 7.02
N GLU A 35 -4.38 -31.39 5.94
CA GLU A 35 -3.77 -30.37 5.10
C GLU A 35 -3.58 -29.06 5.89
N PRO A 36 -2.49 -28.31 5.62
CA PRO A 36 -2.26 -27.04 6.29
C PRO A 36 -3.35 -26.05 5.95
N VAL A 37 -3.68 -25.21 6.94
CA VAL A 37 -4.57 -24.06 6.77
C VAL A 37 -3.70 -22.83 6.55
N GLU A 38 -3.91 -22.14 5.45
CA GLU A 38 -3.23 -20.89 5.13
C GLU A 38 -4.22 -19.73 5.27
N GLU A 39 -3.92 -18.76 6.13
CA GLU A 39 -4.72 -17.54 6.25
C GLU A 39 -4.49 -16.61 5.07
N GLY A 40 -5.56 -15.99 4.59
CA GLY A 40 -5.46 -15.03 3.51
C GLY A 40 -6.78 -14.35 3.17
N TYR A 41 -6.86 -13.93 1.92
CA TYR A 41 -8.01 -13.21 1.39
C TYR A 41 -8.41 -13.79 0.05
N LYS A 42 -9.70 -14.00 -0.13
CA LYS A 42 -10.30 -14.07 -1.47
C LYS A 42 -10.35 -12.66 -2.02
N VAL A 43 -9.71 -12.43 -3.15
CA VAL A 43 -9.58 -11.11 -3.80
C VAL A 43 -10.34 -11.13 -5.11
N VAL A 44 -11.20 -10.14 -5.32
CA VAL A 44 -12.00 -9.95 -6.53
C VAL A 44 -11.60 -8.63 -7.18
N TYR A 45 -11.20 -8.70 -8.45
CA TYR A 45 -10.79 -7.55 -9.26
C TYR A 45 -12.01 -6.95 -9.98
N GLU A 46 -11.84 -5.74 -10.52
CA GLU A 46 -12.90 -4.99 -11.22
C GLU A 46 -13.48 -5.73 -12.42
N ASP A 47 -12.67 -6.53 -13.12
CA ASP A 47 -13.09 -7.38 -14.25
C ASP A 47 -13.78 -8.68 -13.81
N GLY A 48 -13.99 -8.88 -12.51
CA GLY A 48 -14.56 -10.09 -11.92
C GLY A 48 -13.56 -11.24 -11.78
N TYR A 49 -12.27 -11.05 -12.13
CA TYR A 49 -11.26 -12.05 -11.87
C TYR A 49 -11.12 -12.29 -10.36
N GLU A 50 -11.01 -13.56 -9.96
CA GLU A 50 -10.84 -13.94 -8.56
C GLU A 50 -9.47 -14.57 -8.33
N SER A 51 -8.84 -14.22 -7.21
CA SER A 51 -7.58 -14.82 -6.76
C SER A 51 -7.61 -15.04 -5.24
N TRP A 52 -6.61 -15.77 -4.73
CA TRP A 52 -6.32 -15.82 -3.31
C TRP A 52 -4.93 -15.23 -3.04
N SER A 53 -4.82 -14.44 -1.99
CA SER A 53 -3.55 -13.88 -1.51
C SER A 53 -3.29 -14.31 -0.07
N PRO A 54 -2.06 -14.72 0.28
CA PRO A 54 -1.67 -14.90 1.67
C PRO A 54 -1.90 -13.62 2.47
N LYS A 55 -2.27 -13.77 3.75
CA LYS A 55 -2.62 -12.66 4.64
C LYS A 55 -1.53 -11.58 4.69
N ASP A 56 -0.31 -11.97 5.06
CA ASP A 56 0.81 -11.03 5.20
C ASP A 56 1.16 -10.33 3.87
N VAL A 57 0.98 -11.04 2.75
CA VAL A 57 1.21 -10.47 1.41
C VAL A 57 0.11 -9.47 1.06
N PHE A 58 -1.14 -9.79 1.38
CA PHE A 58 -2.30 -8.96 1.10
C PHE A 58 -2.27 -7.68 1.94
N GLU A 59 -2.15 -7.79 3.26
CA GLU A 59 -2.18 -6.65 4.19
C GLU A 59 -0.98 -5.70 3.99
N LYS A 60 0.14 -6.21 3.45
CA LYS A 60 1.28 -5.37 3.07
C LYS A 60 1.06 -4.59 1.77
N ALA A 61 0.29 -5.14 0.84
CA ALA A 61 0.09 -4.57 -0.49
C ALA A 61 -1.20 -3.74 -0.61
N TYR A 62 -2.20 -4.04 0.22
CA TYR A 62 -3.53 -3.44 0.15
C TYR A 62 -3.91 -2.83 1.49
N HIS A 63 -4.58 -1.68 1.42
CA HIS A 63 -5.09 -0.95 2.56
C HIS A 63 -6.59 -0.70 2.37
N VAL A 64 -7.35 -0.74 3.47
CA VAL A 64 -8.79 -0.47 3.45
C VAL A 64 -9.03 0.94 2.90
N ALA A 65 -10.02 1.08 2.00
CA ALA A 65 -10.33 2.32 1.30
C ALA A 65 -11.84 2.56 1.20
N ASP A 66 -12.59 2.10 2.20
CA ASP A 66 -14.06 2.08 2.22
C ASP A 66 -14.64 3.49 2.37
N THR A 67 -13.94 4.36 3.09
CA THR A 67 -14.36 5.74 3.33
C THR A 67 -13.40 6.75 2.67
N PRO A 68 -13.85 8.00 2.45
CA PRO A 68 -12.94 9.07 2.06
C PRO A 68 -11.83 9.32 3.09
N LEU A 69 -12.11 9.09 4.38
CA LEU A 69 -11.12 9.20 5.45
C LEU A 69 -10.00 8.16 5.30
N ASP A 70 -10.35 6.91 5.00
CA ASP A 70 -9.36 5.85 4.77
C ASP A 70 -8.43 6.19 3.60
N ARG A 71 -9.00 6.72 2.51
CA ARG A 71 -8.22 7.14 1.33
C ARG A 71 -7.25 8.27 1.65
N MET A 72 -7.66 9.24 2.47
CA MET A 72 -6.76 10.29 2.93
C MET A 72 -5.64 9.75 3.81
N TYR A 73 -5.91 8.75 4.67
CA TYR A 73 -4.88 8.09 5.45
C TYR A 73 -3.87 7.34 4.59
N ILE A 74 -4.34 6.62 3.56
CA ILE A 74 -3.46 5.96 2.59
C ILE A 74 -2.54 7.00 1.94
N GLU A 75 -3.13 8.07 1.40
CA GLU A 75 -2.37 9.13 0.73
C GLU A 75 -1.35 9.80 1.65
N TYR A 76 -1.75 10.14 2.88
CA TYR A 76 -0.88 10.72 3.90
C TYR A 76 0.30 9.80 4.22
N ASN A 77 0.05 8.52 4.48
CA ASN A 77 1.08 7.57 4.86
C ASN A 77 2.07 7.31 3.71
N GLU A 78 1.57 7.15 2.47
CA GLU A 78 2.42 7.00 1.31
C GLU A 78 3.31 8.22 1.06
N LEU A 79 2.73 9.42 1.17
CA LEU A 79 3.46 10.67 0.98
C LEU A 79 4.51 10.88 2.07
N MET A 80 4.16 10.58 3.32
CA MET A 80 5.07 10.65 4.46
C MET A 80 6.25 9.68 4.31
N ASP A 81 6.02 8.44 3.89
CA ASP A 81 7.10 7.48 3.63
C ASP A 81 8.03 7.94 2.50
N LYS A 82 7.47 8.44 1.39
CA LYS A 82 8.25 9.03 0.28
C LYS A 82 9.06 10.25 0.74
N HIS A 83 8.45 11.13 1.53
CA HIS A 83 9.11 12.31 2.10
C HIS A 83 10.27 11.91 3.00
N ASN A 84 10.07 10.95 3.91
CA ASN A 84 11.11 10.49 4.83
C ASN A 84 12.30 9.87 4.08
N LYS A 85 12.04 9.06 3.05
CA LYS A 85 13.09 8.50 2.18
C LYS A 85 13.88 9.59 1.46
N LEU A 86 13.20 10.64 0.97
CA LEU A 86 13.84 11.78 0.32
C LEU A 86 14.72 12.57 1.29
N VAL A 87 14.22 12.86 2.50
CA VAL A 87 14.98 13.51 3.59
C VAL A 87 16.23 12.71 3.92
N LEU A 88 16.11 11.39 4.09
CA LEU A 88 17.24 10.52 4.38
C LEU A 88 18.27 10.52 3.26
N PHE A 89 17.82 10.52 2.00
CA PHE A 89 18.71 10.59 0.84
C PHE A 89 19.47 11.92 0.79
N LEU A 90 18.77 13.05 0.95
CA LEU A 90 19.36 14.39 0.93
C LEU A 90 20.35 14.61 2.08
N GLY A 91 20.19 13.91 3.21
CA GLY A 91 21.14 13.93 4.32
C GLY A 91 22.46 13.19 4.06
N ARG A 92 22.60 12.48 2.93
CA ARG A 92 23.83 11.75 2.60
C ARG A 92 24.90 12.70 2.03
N LYS A 93 26.16 12.47 2.41
CA LYS A 93 27.30 13.24 1.90
C LYS A 93 27.55 13.07 0.40
N ASP A 94 27.16 11.93 -0.16
CA ASP A 94 27.32 11.55 -1.56
C ASP A 94 26.08 11.84 -2.42
N ALA A 95 25.06 12.53 -1.89
CA ALA A 95 23.81 12.79 -2.62
C ALA A 95 24.04 13.55 -3.95
N ILE A 96 24.93 14.55 -3.94
CA ILE A 96 25.30 15.32 -5.15
C ILE A 96 26.09 14.45 -6.13
N GLU A 97 26.97 13.58 -5.65
CA GLU A 97 27.72 12.65 -6.51
C GLU A 97 26.77 11.66 -7.20
N ILE A 98 25.76 11.17 -6.48
CA ILE A 98 24.79 10.19 -6.99
C ILE A 98 23.81 10.81 -7.98
N ALA A 99 23.24 11.98 -7.67
CA ALA A 99 22.11 12.53 -8.42
C ALA A 99 22.45 13.78 -9.27
N GLY A 100 23.56 14.45 -8.98
CA GLY A 100 23.93 15.73 -9.57
C GLY A 100 23.29 16.93 -8.87
N GLU A 101 23.98 18.07 -8.89
CA GLU A 101 23.59 19.30 -8.15
C GLU A 101 22.18 19.79 -8.50
N ASN A 102 21.84 19.84 -9.79
CA ASN A 102 20.52 20.31 -10.24
C ASN A 102 19.38 19.40 -9.73
N GLN A 103 19.61 18.08 -9.70
CA GLN A 103 18.61 17.14 -9.17
C GLN A 103 18.47 17.30 -7.65
N VAL A 104 19.58 17.46 -6.93
CA VAL A 104 19.56 17.71 -5.48
C VAL A 104 18.80 19.00 -5.15
N ALA A 105 19.03 20.08 -5.90
CA ALA A 105 18.28 21.32 -5.71
C ALA A 105 16.77 21.15 -5.93
N LEU A 106 16.37 20.41 -6.98
CA LEU A 106 14.95 20.11 -7.24
C LEU A 106 14.36 19.17 -6.17
N MET A 107 15.14 18.23 -5.65
CA MET A 107 14.73 17.34 -4.56
C MET A 107 14.51 18.10 -3.24
N GLU A 108 15.31 19.14 -2.97
CA GLU A 108 15.05 20.03 -1.82
C GLU A 108 13.73 20.79 -1.96
N VAL A 109 13.40 21.30 -3.16
CA VAL A 109 12.09 21.91 -3.43
C VAL A 109 10.97 20.88 -3.27
N GLN A 110 11.15 19.68 -3.83
CA GLN A 110 10.19 18.58 -3.72
C GLN A 110 9.92 18.23 -2.26
N LYS A 111 10.96 18.13 -1.42
CA LYS A 111 10.85 17.84 0.00
C LYS A 111 9.94 18.85 0.72
N VAL A 112 10.11 20.14 0.46
CA VAL A 112 9.28 21.21 1.05
C VAL A 112 7.82 21.06 0.62
N GLN A 113 7.56 20.90 -0.68
CA GLN A 113 6.20 20.76 -1.21
C GLN A 113 5.48 19.52 -0.68
N MET A 114 6.20 18.40 -0.54
CA MET A 114 5.65 17.20 0.08
C MET A 114 5.30 17.43 1.55
N HIS A 115 6.14 18.13 2.30
CA HIS A 115 5.87 18.46 3.70
C HIS A 115 4.61 19.33 3.85
N ASP A 116 4.48 20.38 3.04
CA ASP A 116 3.30 21.26 3.06
C ASP A 116 2.02 20.49 2.73
N TYR A 117 2.09 19.56 1.77
CA TYR A 117 0.96 18.72 1.43
C TYR A 117 0.61 17.72 2.55
N ILE A 118 1.60 17.13 3.21
CA ILE A 118 1.42 16.30 4.40
C ILE A 118 0.66 17.06 5.50
N LEU A 119 1.04 18.32 5.77
CA LEU A 119 0.36 19.16 6.77
C LEU A 119 -1.10 19.42 6.38
N THR A 120 -1.35 19.68 5.10
CA THR A 120 -2.71 19.87 4.57
C THR A 120 -3.56 18.61 4.73
N LEU A 121 -3.01 17.42 4.41
CA LEU A 121 -3.69 16.15 4.59
C LEU A 121 -3.98 15.88 6.07
N LYS A 122 -3.04 16.18 6.97
CA LYS A 122 -3.23 16.04 8.41
C LYS A 122 -4.40 16.87 8.91
N GLU A 123 -4.47 18.15 8.53
CA GLU A 123 -5.58 19.03 8.90
C GLU A 123 -6.92 18.49 8.39
N ARG A 124 -6.98 18.06 7.11
CA ARG A 124 -8.18 17.46 6.53
C ARG A 124 -8.64 16.19 7.27
N ILE A 125 -7.69 15.32 7.61
CA ILE A 125 -7.95 14.11 8.39
C ILE A 125 -8.52 14.46 9.77
N ASP A 126 -7.93 15.44 10.46
CA ASP A 126 -8.35 15.84 11.80
C ASP A 126 -9.72 16.54 11.80
N LEU A 127 -10.08 17.25 10.72
CA LEU A 127 -11.41 17.82 10.53
C LEU A 127 -12.47 16.77 10.21
N MET A 128 -12.13 15.69 9.48
CA MET A 128 -13.07 14.63 9.11
C MET A 128 -13.37 13.61 10.22
N LYS A 129 -12.54 13.56 11.28
CA LYS A 129 -12.79 12.72 12.47
C LYS A 129 -13.86 13.30 13.40
N LYS A 130 -14.11 14.61 13.32
CA LYS A 130 -15.06 15.32 14.17
C LYS A 130 -16.48 15.12 13.68
#